data_AF-A0A925BLK3-F1
#
_entry.id   AF-A0A925BLK3-F1
#
_cell.length_a   1.000
_cell.length_b   1.000
_cell.length_c   1.000
_cell.angle_alpha   90.00
_cell.angle_beta   90.00
_cell.angle_gamma   90.00
#
_symmetry.space_group_name_H-M   'P 1'
#
loop_
_entity.id
_entity.type
_entity.pdbx_description
1 polymer ?
#
loop_
_entity_poly.entity_id
_entity_poly.type
_entity_poly.pdbx_seq_one_letter_code
_entity_poly.pdbx_strand_id
1 'polypeptide(L)'
;MNEQLNLERRRFLAQSASGLGVAALSTLFAQDGFAANGRPELPHFTPRAKRVIYLFQSGGPSQMDLFDDKPAMKEYFDKDLPDSVRMGQRITTMTSGQKRFPIAPSIFQFQQHGESG
;
A
#
# COMPACT_ATOMS: atom_id res chain seq x y z
N MET A 1 28.30 5.53 49.99
CA MET A 1 27.52 4.27 49.81
C MET A 1 26.54 4.33 48.63
N ASN A 2 25.88 5.47 48.35
CA ASN A 2 24.86 5.57 47.30
C ASN A 2 25.38 5.62 45.84
N GLU A 3 26.61 6.10 45.59
CA GLU A 3 27.18 6.14 44.23
C GLU A 3 27.53 4.77 43.67
N GLN A 4 28.07 3.88 44.51
CA GLN A 4 28.44 2.52 44.09
C GLN A 4 27.19 1.73 43.63
N LEU A 5 26.06 1.90 44.31
CA LEU A 5 24.80 1.26 43.93
C LEU A 5 24.29 1.71 42.55
N ASN A 6 24.51 2.98 42.18
CA ASN A 6 24.11 3.50 40.87
C ASN A 6 25.01 2.99 39.73
N LEU A 7 26.30 2.77 40.01
CA LEU A 7 27.24 2.19 39.03
C LEU A 7 26.87 0.72 38.72
N GLU A 8 26.53 -0.05 39.74
CA GLU A 8 26.12 -1.45 39.60
C GLU A 8 24.80 -1.60 38.82
N ARG A 9 23.81 -0.71 39.04
CA ARG A 9 22.55 -0.71 38.28
C ARG A 9 22.77 -0.39 36.79
N ARG A 10 23.62 0.60 36.49
CA ARG A 10 23.94 0.94 35.09
C ARG A 10 24.68 -0.19 34.39
N ARG A 11 25.64 -0.84 35.06
CA ARG A 11 26.35 -2.02 34.52
C ARG A 11 25.41 -3.20 34.30
N PHE A 12 24.56 -3.51 35.28
CA PHE A 12 23.59 -4.59 35.17
C PHE A 12 22.63 -4.37 33.99
N LEU A 13 22.09 -3.16 33.82
CA LEU A 13 21.21 -2.83 32.70
C LEU A 13 21.95 -2.84 31.36
N ALA A 14 23.19 -2.33 31.30
CA ALA A 14 24.00 -2.35 30.09
C ALA A 14 24.33 -3.79 29.65
N GLN A 15 24.70 -4.66 30.60
CA GLN A 15 25.01 -6.07 30.33
C GLN A 15 23.77 -6.88 29.93
N SER A 16 22.63 -6.62 30.58
CA SER A 16 21.38 -7.36 30.35
C SER A 16 20.65 -6.92 29.06
N ALA A 17 20.80 -5.65 28.66
CA ALA A 17 20.19 -5.13 27.43
C ALA A 17 20.69 -5.85 26.18
N SER A 18 21.98 -6.21 26.12
CA SER A 18 22.53 -6.98 25.01
C SER A 18 21.94 -8.40 24.91
N GLY A 19 21.74 -9.08 26.04
CA GLY A 19 21.17 -10.44 26.06
C GLY A 19 19.70 -10.48 25.68
N LEU A 20 18.88 -9.58 26.26
CA LEU A 20 17.47 -9.46 25.92
C LEU A 20 17.25 -8.97 24.49
N GLY A 21 18.11 -8.06 24.02
CA GLY A 21 18.06 -7.55 22.64
C GLY A 21 18.32 -8.64 21.61
N VAL A 22 19.32 -9.51 21.83
CA VAL A 22 19.60 -10.64 20.94
C VAL A 22 18.47 -11.67 20.94
N ALA A 23 17.85 -11.95 22.11
CA ALA A 23 16.70 -12.84 22.18
C ALA A 23 15.45 -12.28 21.48
N ALA A 24 15.21 -10.97 21.59
CA ALA A 24 14.14 -10.30 20.85
C ALA A 24 14.41 -10.34 19.33
N LEU A 25 15.66 -10.07 18.93
CA LEU A 25 16.08 -10.09 17.53
C LEU A 25 16.00 -11.50 16.92
N SER A 26 16.37 -12.54 17.66
CA SER A 26 16.24 -13.92 17.19
C SER A 26 14.77 -14.34 17.05
N THR A 27 13.90 -13.85 17.91
CA THR A 27 12.45 -14.09 17.81
C THR A 27 11.86 -13.41 16.58
N LEU A 28 12.29 -12.17 16.29
CA LEU A 28 11.85 -11.43 15.10
C LEU A 28 12.35 -12.11 13.80
N PHE A 29 13.63 -12.49 13.74
CA PHE A 29 14.17 -13.21 12.58
C PHE A 29 13.61 -14.62 12.42
N ALA A 30 13.17 -15.27 13.51
CA ALA A 30 12.48 -16.55 13.43
C ALA A 30 11.07 -16.40 12.83
N GLN A 31 10.40 -15.26 13.02
CA GLN A 31 9.11 -14.95 12.39
C GLN A 31 9.26 -14.62 10.90
N ASP A 32 10.35 -13.97 10.50
CA ASP A 32 10.59 -13.56 9.11
C ASP A 32 11.17 -14.66 8.19
N GLY A 33 11.27 -15.91 8.67
CA GLY A 33 11.31 -17.10 7.82
C GLY A 33 12.50 -17.22 6.86
N PHE A 34 13.69 -17.57 7.39
CA PHE A 34 14.84 -17.95 6.54
C PHE A 34 15.00 -19.47 6.29
N ALA A 35 14.04 -20.32 6.67
CA ALA A 35 14.16 -21.76 6.41
C ALA A 35 12.82 -22.51 6.38
N ALA A 36 12.03 -22.33 5.32
CA ALA A 36 11.06 -23.34 4.89
C ALA A 36 10.70 -23.15 3.41
N ASN A 37 11.03 -24.14 2.57
CA ASN A 37 10.63 -24.24 1.16
C ASN A 37 9.11 -24.51 1.02
N GLY A 38 8.31 -23.58 1.50
CA GLY A 38 6.85 -23.67 1.55
C GLY A 38 6.39 -22.86 2.73
N ARG A 39 5.72 -21.73 2.48
CA ARG A 39 5.19 -20.83 3.52
C ARG A 39 4.19 -21.62 4.37
N PRO A 40 4.56 -22.06 5.60
CA PRO A 40 3.65 -22.84 6.45
C PRO A 40 2.46 -22.00 6.94
N GLU A 41 2.56 -20.68 6.73
CA GLU A 41 1.62 -19.66 7.20
C GLU A 41 0.56 -19.28 6.16
N LEU A 42 0.67 -19.78 4.91
CA LEU A 42 -0.40 -19.57 3.96
C LEU A 42 -1.56 -20.49 4.33
N PRO A 43 -2.77 -19.95 4.60
CA PRO A 43 -3.91 -20.79 4.90
C PRO A 43 -4.13 -21.80 3.77
N HIS A 44 -4.42 -23.06 4.11
CA HIS A 44 -4.82 -24.08 3.12
C HIS A 44 -6.07 -23.71 2.30
N PHE A 45 -6.74 -22.61 2.67
CA PHE A 45 -7.94 -22.08 2.03
C PHE A 45 -7.64 -20.73 1.36
N THR A 46 -8.31 -20.46 0.24
CA THR A 46 -8.23 -19.17 -0.42
C THR A 46 -8.63 -18.05 0.56
N PRO A 47 -7.77 -17.06 0.82
CA PRO A 47 -8.07 -15.99 1.76
C PRO A 47 -9.27 -15.18 1.24
N ARG A 48 -10.24 -14.92 2.13
CA ARG A 48 -11.39 -14.05 1.84
C ARG A 48 -11.18 -12.70 2.49
N ALA A 49 -11.14 -11.62 1.70
CA ALA A 49 -11.10 -10.26 2.22
C ALA A 49 -12.40 -9.95 2.98
N LYS A 50 -12.32 -9.85 4.32
CA LYS A 50 -13.49 -9.56 5.18
C LYS A 50 -13.73 -8.07 5.37
N ARG A 51 -12.71 -7.23 5.20
CA ARG A 51 -12.76 -5.78 5.43
C ARG A 51 -11.89 -5.08 4.38
N VAL A 52 -12.40 -3.98 3.83
CA VAL A 52 -11.71 -3.14 2.85
C VAL A 52 -11.58 -1.75 3.44
N ILE A 53 -10.35 -1.22 3.48
CA ILE A 53 -10.09 0.18 3.84
C ILE A 53 -10.03 0.97 2.54
N TYR A 54 -11.01 1.85 2.33
CA TYR A 54 -11.03 2.77 1.19
C TYR A 54 -10.63 4.16 1.64
N LEU A 55 -9.54 4.69 1.09
CA LEU A 55 -9.03 6.02 1.38
C LEU A 55 -9.41 6.96 0.24
N PHE A 56 -10.34 7.89 0.51
CA PHE A 56 -10.68 8.94 -0.43
C PHE A 56 -9.76 10.15 -0.19
N GLN A 57 -8.83 10.39 -1.10
CA GLN A 57 -7.90 11.52 -1.03
C GLN A 57 -8.41 12.66 -1.90
N SER A 58 -9.18 13.57 -1.30
CA SER A 58 -9.66 14.78 -1.98
C SER A 58 -8.48 15.66 -2.39
N GLY A 59 -8.29 15.85 -3.70
CA GLY A 59 -7.18 16.64 -4.25
C GLY A 59 -5.87 15.86 -4.46
N GLY A 60 -5.86 14.55 -4.21
CA GLY A 60 -4.74 13.68 -4.58
C GLY A 60 -4.66 13.44 -6.10
N PRO A 61 -3.52 12.91 -6.61
CA PRO A 61 -3.41 12.49 -8.00
C PRO A 61 -4.47 11.43 -8.33
N SER A 62 -4.94 11.41 -9.57
CA SER A 62 -5.89 10.40 -10.00
C SER A 62 -5.22 9.02 -10.02
N GLN A 63 -5.99 7.93 -9.92
CA GLN A 63 -5.44 6.57 -9.92
C GLN A 63 -4.57 6.30 -11.16
N MET A 64 -4.95 6.85 -12.31
CA MET A 64 -4.25 6.70 -13.59
C MET A 64 -3.01 7.59 -13.72
N ASP A 65 -2.79 8.52 -12.80
CA ASP A 65 -1.55 9.31 -12.71
C ASP A 65 -0.53 8.69 -11.74
N LEU A 66 -0.90 7.60 -11.06
CA LEU A 66 -0.06 6.88 -10.11
C LEU A 66 0.66 5.71 -10.81
N PHE A 67 0.98 4.66 -10.06
CA PHE A 67 1.74 3.49 -10.50
C PHE A 67 0.94 2.48 -11.35
N ASP A 68 -0.19 2.90 -11.93
CA ASP A 68 -1.13 2.03 -12.64
C ASP A 68 -1.42 2.62 -14.04
N ASP A 69 -0.41 2.49 -14.92
CA ASP A 69 -0.47 2.95 -16.30
C ASP A 69 -1.51 2.18 -17.10
N LYS A 70 -2.34 2.94 -17.83
CA LYS A 70 -3.42 2.40 -18.67
C LYS A 70 -3.22 2.90 -20.10
N PRO A 71 -2.30 2.30 -20.87
CA PRO A 71 -1.96 2.78 -22.20
C PRO A 71 -3.16 2.80 -23.15
N ALA A 72 -4.10 1.86 -23.01
CA ALA A 72 -5.34 1.82 -23.78
C ALA A 72 -6.20 3.08 -23.63
N MET A 73 -6.12 3.81 -22.50
CA MET A 73 -6.90 5.05 -22.29
C MET A 73 -6.54 6.14 -23.31
N LYS A 74 -5.34 6.10 -23.90
CA LYS A 74 -4.93 7.03 -24.96
C LYS A 74 -5.80 6.87 -26.22
N GLU A 75 -6.22 5.65 -26.53
CA GLU A 75 -7.09 5.37 -27.69
C GLU A 75 -8.52 5.86 -27.48
N TYR A 76 -8.92 6.06 -26.22
CA TYR A 76 -10.24 6.56 -25.85
C TYR A 76 -10.27 8.07 -25.63
N PHE A 77 -9.13 8.76 -25.78
CA PHE A 77 -9.08 10.21 -25.60
C PHE A 77 -10.12 10.93 -26.47
N ASP A 78 -10.87 11.83 -25.83
CA ASP A 78 -11.95 12.63 -26.44
C ASP A 78 -13.15 11.84 -26.98
N LYS A 79 -13.15 10.50 -26.85
CA LYS A 79 -14.35 9.69 -27.08
C LYS A 79 -15.30 9.84 -25.91
N ASP A 80 -16.59 9.86 -26.19
CA ASP A 80 -17.60 9.89 -25.13
C ASP A 80 -17.60 8.57 -24.35
N LEU A 81 -17.81 8.70 -23.04
CA LEU A 81 -17.92 7.58 -22.12
C LEU A 81 -19.01 6.60 -22.60
N PRO A 82 -18.67 5.32 -22.86
CA PRO A 82 -19.64 4.35 -23.32
C PRO A 82 -20.75 4.12 -22.28
N ASP A 83 -21.98 3.93 -22.77
CA ASP A 83 -23.13 3.64 -21.92
C ASP A 83 -22.95 2.36 -21.07
N SER A 84 -22.16 1.41 -21.58
CA SER A 84 -21.83 0.17 -20.87
C SER A 84 -21.06 0.41 -19.56
N VAL A 85 -20.34 1.53 -19.45
CA VAL A 85 -19.60 1.87 -18.23
C VAL A 85 -20.53 2.53 -17.21
N ARG A 86 -21.38 3.44 -17.68
CA ARG A 86 -22.27 4.23 -16.82
C ARG A 86 -23.47 3.42 -16.33
N MET A 87 -24.01 2.52 -17.16
CA MET A 87 -25.21 1.71 -16.86
C MET A 87 -26.36 2.54 -16.24
N GLY A 88 -26.55 3.77 -16.72
CA GLY A 88 -27.58 4.70 -16.21
C GLY A 88 -27.27 5.39 -14.88
N GLN A 89 -26.10 5.17 -14.27
CA GLN A 89 -25.73 5.83 -13.00
C GLN A 89 -25.58 7.34 -13.16
N ARG A 90 -25.94 8.10 -12.12
CA ARG A 90 -25.78 9.56 -12.12
C ARG A 90 -24.31 9.93 -11.91
N ILE A 91 -23.67 10.52 -12.92
CA ILE A 91 -22.38 11.20 -12.76
C ILE A 91 -22.66 12.49 -11.98
N THR A 92 -21.78 12.84 -11.04
CA THR A 92 -21.98 13.85 -9.98
C THR A 92 -22.72 15.11 -10.43
N THR A 93 -23.33 15.83 -9.48
CA THR A 93 -24.04 17.11 -9.75
C THR A 93 -23.18 18.14 -10.48
N MET A 94 -21.85 18.06 -10.37
CA MET A 94 -20.92 18.97 -11.07
C MET A 94 -20.88 18.76 -12.59
N THR A 95 -21.37 17.63 -13.09
CA THR A 95 -21.33 17.26 -14.52
C THR A 95 -22.72 17.13 -15.15
N SER A 96 -23.78 17.49 -14.40
CA SER A 96 -25.17 17.28 -14.86
C SER A 96 -25.57 18.13 -16.07
N GLY A 97 -24.89 19.26 -16.30
CA GLY A 97 -25.11 20.13 -17.46
C GLY A 97 -24.24 19.78 -18.68
N GLN A 98 -23.39 18.78 -18.57
CA GLN A 98 -22.44 18.44 -19.64
C GLN A 98 -23.15 17.63 -20.74
N LYS A 99 -23.06 18.10 -22.00
CA LYS A 99 -23.68 17.42 -23.15
C LYS A 99 -22.97 16.13 -23.55
N ARG A 100 -21.68 16.05 -23.25
CA ARG A 100 -20.75 14.98 -23.64
C ARG A 100 -19.86 14.65 -22.46
N PHE A 101 -19.46 13.40 -22.29
CA PHE A 101 -18.56 12.96 -21.23
C PHE A 101 -17.27 12.41 -21.84
N PRO A 102 -16.39 13.28 -22.36
CA PRO A 102 -15.17 12.85 -23.01
C PRO A 102 -14.22 12.20 -22.00
N ILE A 103 -13.58 11.11 -22.41
CA ILE A 103 -12.56 10.44 -21.62
C ILE A 103 -11.24 11.23 -21.74
N ALA A 104 -10.62 11.52 -20.59
CA ALA A 104 -9.32 12.17 -20.51
C ALA A 104 -8.30 11.19 -19.90
N PRO A 105 -7.28 10.74 -20.67
CA PRO A 105 -6.15 9.99 -20.14
C PRO A 105 -5.24 10.89 -19.29
N SER A 106 -4.26 10.29 -18.60
CA SER A 106 -3.23 11.06 -17.92
C SER A 106 -2.49 11.94 -18.93
N ILE A 107 -2.21 13.18 -18.53
CA ILE A 107 -1.38 14.10 -19.31
C ILE A 107 0.11 13.82 -19.10
N PHE A 108 0.46 13.05 -18.07
CA PHE A 108 1.84 12.75 -17.72
C PHE A 108 2.33 11.50 -18.47
N GLN A 109 3.60 11.51 -18.85
CA GLN A 109 4.22 10.34 -19.44
C GLN A 109 4.64 9.37 -18.34
N PHE A 110 3.99 8.21 -18.30
CA PHE A 110 4.39 7.14 -17.39
C PHE A 110 5.73 6.53 -17.83
N GLN A 111 6.59 6.26 -16.86
CA GLN A 111 7.81 5.48 -17.01
C GLN A 111 7.89 4.54 -15.81
N GLN A 112 8.06 3.24 -16.09
CA GLN A 112 8.19 2.24 -15.04
C GLN A 112 9.60 2.28 -14.43
N HIS A 113 9.70 2.48 -13.11
CA HIS A 113 10.95 2.57 -12.35
C HIS A 113 11.05 1.49 -11.26
N GLY A 114 11.19 0.23 -11.71
CA GLY A 114 11.34 -0.93 -10.82
C GLY A 114 10.18 -1.90 -10.98
N GLU A 115 9.97 -2.75 -9.97
CA GLU A 115 8.96 -3.81 -10.04
C GLU A 115 7.57 -3.37 -9.58
N SER A 116 7.46 -2.23 -8.88
CA SER A 116 6.20 -1.77 -8.26
C SER A 116 5.70 -0.42 -8.79
N GLY A 117 6.24 0.04 -9.92
CA GLY A 117 5.96 1.35 -10.50
C GLY A 117 7.22 2.13 -10.81
#